data_AF-A0A965EPI3-F1
#
_entry.id   AF-A0A965EPI3-F1
#
_cell.length_a   1.000
_cell.length_b   1.000
_cell.length_c   1.000
_cell.angle_alpha   90.00
_cell.angle_beta   90.00
_cell.angle_gamma   90.00
#
_symmetry.space_group_name_H-M   'P 1'
#
loop_
_entity.id
_entity.type
_entity.pdbx_description
1 polymer ?
#
loop_
_entity_poly.entity_id
_entity_poly.type
_entity_poly.pdbx_seq_one_letter_code
_entity_poly.pdbx_strand_id
1 'polypeptide(L)' 'METSIYRYVIKYSLRQQVILTLMAVASFPFLYAFYELPKMIVNGAIQANSITFPTTLAGVELDQLNYLWVLCAA' A
#
# COMPACT_ATOMS: atom_id res chain seq x y z
N MET A 1 43.30 6.70 -17.12
CA MET A 1 42.09 5.87 -17.00
C MET A 1 41.89 5.62 -15.52
N GLU A 2 40.91 6.29 -14.88
CA GLU A 2 40.74 6.19 -13.43
C GLU A 2 40.32 4.76 -13.03
N THR A 3 40.86 4.28 -11.91
CA THR A 3 41.05 2.87 -11.59
C THR A 3 39.82 2.13 -11.04
N SER A 4 38.61 2.71 -11.09
CA SER A 4 37.39 1.94 -10.79
C SER A 4 36.14 2.55 -11.43
N ILE A 5 35.43 1.74 -12.20
CA ILE A 5 34.13 2.09 -12.79
C ILE A 5 33.11 2.43 -11.68
N TYR A 6 33.23 1.79 -10.51
CA TYR A 6 32.40 2.06 -9.34
C TYR A 6 32.48 3.53 -8.89
N ARG A 7 33.66 4.15 -8.86
CA ARG A 7 33.80 5.57 -8.46
C ARG A 7 33.18 6.52 -9.48
N TYR A 8 33.22 6.18 -10.76
CA TYR A 8 32.57 6.94 -11.82
C TYR A 8 31.04 6.86 -11.72
N VAL A 9 30.50 5.65 -11.52
CA VAL A 9 29.05 5.42 -11.35
C VAL A 9 28.54 6.14 -10.10
N ILE A 10 29.24 6.03 -8.97
CA ILE A 10 28.84 6.73 -7.75
C ILE A 10 28.85 8.25 -7.97
N LYS A 11 29.89 8.82 -8.59
CA LYS A 11 29.99 10.28 -8.80
C LYS A 11 28.88 10.86 -9.70
N TYR A 12 28.46 10.13 -10.74
CA TYR A 12 27.45 10.61 -11.69
C TYR A 12 26.01 10.10 -11.42
N SER A 13 25.86 8.91 -10.83
CA SER A 13 24.55 8.27 -10.59
C SER A 13 24.00 8.49 -9.19
N LEU A 14 24.82 8.89 -8.19
CA LEU A 14 24.37 9.08 -6.80
C LEU A 14 23.12 9.94 -6.67
N ARG A 15 23.05 11.07 -7.40
CA ARG A 15 21.89 11.97 -7.32
C ARG A 15 20.61 11.28 -7.78
N GLN A 16 20.67 10.56 -8.90
CA GLN A 16 19.54 9.81 -9.42
C GLN A 16 19.18 8.64 -8.51
N GLN A 17 20.18 7.95 -7.96
CA GLN A 17 19.97 6.81 -7.08
C GLN A 17 19.34 7.22 -5.74
N VAL A 18 19.74 8.37 -5.18
CA VAL A 18 19.09 8.94 -3.99
C VAL A 18 17.64 9.32 -4.28
N ILE A 19 17.37 9.98 -5.42
CA ILE A 19 16.00 10.33 -5.84
C ILE A 19 15.14 9.07 -6.01
N LEU A 20 15.66 8.03 -6.68
CA LEU A 20 14.97 6.75 -6.85
C LEU A 20 14.72 6.06 -5.51
N THR A 21 15.68 6.09 -4.60
CA THR A 21 15.52 5.51 -3.26
C THR A 21 14.44 6.25 -2.47
N LEU A 22 14.42 7.59 -2.54
CA LEU A 22 13.37 8.39 -1.90
C LEU A 22 12.00 8.09 -2.50
N MET A 23 11.89 7.97 -3.82
CA MET A 23 10.63 7.57 -4.47
C MET A 23 10.20 6.15 -4.05
N ALA A 24 11.14 5.21 -3.94
CA ALA A 24 10.84 3.85 -3.50
C ALA A 24 10.33 3.83 -2.05
N VAL A 25 10.98 4.57 -1.14
CA VAL A 25 10.54 4.71 0.26
C VAL A 25 9.19 5.41 0.34
N ALA A 26 8.97 6.46 -0.46
CA ALA A 26 7.66 7.12 -0.56
C ALA A 26 6.57 6.17 -1.10
N SER A 27 6.93 5.10 -1.81
CA SER A 27 5.99 4.09 -2.28
C SER A 27 5.62 3.05 -1.20
N PHE A 28 6.44 2.90 -0.15
CA PHE A 28 6.16 1.97 0.94
C PHE A 28 4.82 2.20 1.67
N PRO A 29 4.41 3.43 2.04
CA PRO A 29 3.09 3.63 2.66
C PRO A 29 1.94 3.15 1.77
N PHE A 30 2.05 3.36 0.45
CA PHE A 30 1.05 2.87 -0.50
C PHE A 30 1.03 1.34 -0.59
N LEU A 31 2.20 0.71 -0.68
CA LEU A 31 2.31 -0.75 -0.68
C LEU A 31 1.77 -1.38 0.60
N TYR A 32 1.96 -0.72 1.74
CA TYR A 32 1.46 -1.19 3.03
C TYR A 32 -0.08 -1.10 3.09
N ALA A 33 -0.66 0.04 2.66
CA ALA A 33 -2.12 0.18 2.55
C ALA A 33 -2.72 -0.87 1.61
N PHE A 34 -2.08 -1.12 0.46
CA PHE A 34 -2.47 -2.17 -0.47
C PHE A 34 -2.41 -3.58 0.15
N TYR A 35 -1.55 -3.83 1.13
CA TYR A 35 -1.47 -5.11 1.82
C TYR A 35 -2.48 -5.25 2.97
N GLU A 36 -2.88 -4.14 3.59
CA GLU A 36 -3.94 -4.15 4.60
C GLU A 36 -5.33 -4.30 3.99
N LEU A 37 -5.56 -3.75 2.81
CA LEU A 37 -6.79 -3.91 2.03
C LEU A 37 -7.26 -5.37 1.90
N PRO A 38 -6.46 -6.32 1.38
CA PRO A 38 -6.87 -7.72 1.24
C PRO A 38 -7.10 -8.39 2.59
N LYS A 39 -6.36 -8.01 3.64
CA LYS A 39 -6.65 -8.50 5.00
C LYS A 39 -8.00 -8.00 5.48
N MET A 40 -8.34 -6.73 5.23
CA MET A 40 -9.62 -6.15 5.60
C MET A 40 -10.79 -6.79 4.82
N ILE A 41 -10.59 -7.05 3.53
CA ILE A 41 -11.54 -7.78 2.68
C ILE A 41 -11.77 -9.19 3.22
N VAL A 42 -10.71 -9.94 3.50
CA VAL A 42 -10.85 -11.35 3.95
C VAL A 42 -11.40 -11.42 5.38
N ASN A 43 -10.81 -10.70 6.33
CA ASN A 43 -11.16 -10.82 7.75
C ASN A 43 -12.47 -10.12 8.10
N GLY A 44 -12.71 -8.95 7.49
CA GLY A 44 -13.91 -8.15 7.71
C GLY A 44 -15.07 -8.60 6.84
N ALA A 45 -14.89 -8.59 5.52
CA ALA A 45 -15.99 -8.80 4.57
C ALA A 45 -16.32 -10.28 4.30
N ILE A 46 -15.35 -11.21 4.31
CA ILE A 46 -15.62 -12.62 3.97
C ILE A 46 -15.79 -13.50 5.22
N GLN A 47 -14.87 -13.41 6.18
CA GLN A 47 -14.89 -14.26 7.39
C GLN A 47 -15.77 -13.71 8.51
N ALA A 48 -16.16 -12.43 8.48
CA ALA A 48 -16.91 -11.74 9.53
C ALA A 48 -16.32 -11.93 10.95
N ASN A 49 -15.01 -12.20 11.05
CA ASN A 49 -14.35 -12.52 12.33
C ASN A 49 -14.22 -11.28 13.22
N SER A 50 -14.15 -10.09 12.61
CA SER A 50 -13.90 -8.83 13.32
C SER A 50 -15.08 -7.85 13.27
N ILE A 51 -16.13 -8.15 12.50
CA ILE A 51 -17.19 -7.20 12.17
C ILE A 51 -18.55 -7.93 12.17
N THR A 52 -19.49 -7.45 12.99
CA THR A 52 -20.88 -7.96 13.02
C THR A 52 -21.74 -7.12 12.09
N PHE A 53 -22.23 -7.72 11.00
CA PHE A 53 -23.16 -7.07 10.06
C PHE A 53 -24.58 -7.01 10.65
N PRO A 54 -25.36 -5.94 10.39
CA PRO A 54 -25.05 -4.76 9.57
C PRO A 54 -24.14 -3.76 10.29
N THR A 55 -23.25 -3.10 9.53
CA THR A 55 -22.26 -2.16 10.11
C THR A 55 -22.54 -0.75 9.67
N THR A 56 -22.56 0.19 10.61
CA THR A 56 -22.74 1.60 10.27
C THR A 56 -21.39 2.21 9.93
N LEU A 57 -21.13 2.44 8.63
CA LEU A 57 -19.95 3.18 8.18
C LEU A 57 -20.41 4.58 7.75
N ALA A 58 -19.85 5.62 8.36
CA ALA A 58 -20.19 7.01 8.06
C ALA A 58 -21.71 7.34 8.14
N GLY A 59 -22.45 6.66 9.02
CA GLY A 59 -23.90 6.87 9.21
C GLY A 59 -24.80 6.11 8.24
N VAL A 60 -24.24 5.29 7.34
CA VAL A 60 -24.97 4.41 6.42
C VAL A 60 -24.85 2.96 6.90
N GLU A 61 -25.97 2.24 6.97
CA GLU A 61 -25.96 0.80 7.24
C GLU A 61 -25.43 0.05 6.02
N LEU A 62 -24.23 -0.50 6.14
CA LEU A 62 -23.62 -1.35 5.13
C LEU A 62 -23.82 -2.81 5.49
N ASP A 63 -24.48 -3.51 4.57
CA ASP A 63 -24.50 -4.96 4.52
C ASP A 63 -23.15 -5.50 4.03
N GLN A 64 -22.88 -6.79 4.25
CA GLN A 64 -21.60 -7.44 3.96
C GLN A 64 -21.12 -7.21 2.52
N LEU A 65 -22.03 -7.28 1.54
CA LEU A 65 -21.72 -7.04 0.13
C LEU A 65 -21.38 -5.57 -0.15
N ASN A 66 -22.12 -4.62 0.45
CA ASN A 66 -21.87 -3.20 0.24
C ASN A 66 -20.54 -2.76 0.86
N TYR A 67 -20.18 -3.33 2.02
CA TYR A 67 -18.87 -3.12 2.63
C TYR A 67 -17.72 -3.62 1.74
N LEU A 68 -17.89 -4.80 1.12
CA LEU A 68 -16.91 -5.34 0.18
C LEU A 68 -16.70 -4.42 -1.04
N TRP A 69 -17.79 -3.90 -1.62
CA TRP A 69 -17.71 -2.96 -2.75
C TRP A 69 -16.95 -1.69 -2.41
N VAL A 70 -17.15 -1.14 -1.20
CA VAL A 70 -16.42 0.05 -0.74
C VAL A 70 -14.93 -0.25 -0.60
N LEU A 71 -14.56 -1.40 -0.03
CA LEU A 71 -13.14 -1.79 0.08
C LEU A 71 -12.49 -2.05 -1.27
N CYS A 72 -13.22 -2.57 -2.26
CA CYS A 72 -12.69 -2.74 -3.61
C CYS A 72 -12.53 -1.42 -4.38
N ALA A 73 -13.32 -0.40 -4.03
CA ALA A 73 -13.28 0.92 -4.67
C ALA A 73 -12.31 1.91 -4.02
N ALA A 74 -11.84 1.61 -2.79
CA ALA A 74 -10.86 2.39 -2.03
C ALA A 74 -9.43 1.96 -2.35
#